data_AF-A0A441E6D4-F1
#
_entry.id   AF-A0A441E6D4-F1
#
_cell.length_a   1.000
_cell.length_b   1.000
_cell.length_c   1.000
_cell.angle_alpha   90.00
_cell.angle_beta   90.00
_cell.angle_gamma   90.00
#
_symmetry.space_group_name_H-M   'P 1'
#
loop_
_entity.id
_entity.type
_entity.pdbx_description
1 polymer ?
#
loop_
_entity_poly.entity_id
_entity_poly.type
_entity_poly.pdbx_seq_one_letter_code
_entity_poly.pdbx_strand_id
1 'polypeptide(L)'
;MTHAVGLDVSQKTTAICVVDTNGARLWRGVCSSNPDQIEAAVRRHAGDDAKVGVETGAMTPWLVHELRERGLHVVCLDARNARAALKDADQQDRSE
;
A
#
# COMPACT_ATOMS: atom_id res chain seq x y z
N MET A 1 -8.31 -11.27 -10.12
CA MET A 1 -6.86 -10.97 -10.05
C MET A 1 -6.65 -9.98 -8.93
N THR A 2 -5.70 -10.21 -8.04
CA THR A 2 -5.46 -9.34 -6.88
C THR A 2 -4.57 -8.18 -7.29
N HIS A 3 -5.05 -6.94 -7.12
CA HIS A 3 -4.26 -5.73 -7.34
C HIS A 3 -3.47 -5.37 -6.08
N ALA A 4 -2.32 -4.75 -6.26
CA ALA A 4 -1.57 -4.16 -5.16
C ALA A 4 -1.83 -2.65 -5.11
N VAL A 5 -1.91 -2.12 -3.89
CA VAL A 5 -2.14 -0.70 -3.64
C VAL A 5 -1.04 -0.15 -2.76
N GLY A 6 -0.40 0.93 -3.19
CA GLY A 6 0.49 1.73 -2.36
C GLY A 6 -0.24 2.94 -1.80
N LEU A 7 -0.16 3.15 -0.49
CA LEU A 7 -0.63 4.34 0.20
C LEU A 7 0.56 5.15 0.70
N ASP A 8 0.63 6.41 0.27
CA ASP A 8 1.53 7.43 0.79
C ASP A 8 0.69 8.42 1.61
N VAL A 9 0.82 8.32 2.94
CA VAL A 9 -0.10 8.92 3.90
C VAL A 9 0.52 10.18 4.49
N SER A 10 -0.19 11.31 4.35
CA SER A 10 0.13 12.56 5.05
C SER A 10 -0.97 12.94 6.05
N GLN A 11 -0.78 14.02 6.80
CA GLN A 11 -1.74 14.49 7.81
C GLN A 11 -3.13 14.80 7.25
N LYS A 12 -3.22 15.32 6.02
CA LYS A 12 -4.49 15.78 5.44
C LYS A 12 -4.97 14.89 4.30
N THR A 13 -4.03 14.41 3.50
CA THR A 13 -4.33 13.68 2.26
C THR A 13 -3.50 12.43 2.13
N THR A 14 -4.07 11.39 1.53
CA THR A 14 -3.40 10.15 1.21
C THR A 14 -3.37 9.99 -0.31
N ALA A 15 -2.16 9.83 -0.86
CA ALA A 15 -1.98 9.45 -2.25
C ALA A 15 -2.10 7.93 -2.37
N ILE A 16 -2.82 7.48 -3.40
CA ILE A 16 -3.15 6.09 -3.64
C ILE A 16 -2.64 5.72 -5.02
N CYS A 17 -1.92 4.60 -5.12
CA CYS A 17 -1.45 4.05 -6.38
C CYS A 17 -1.86 2.59 -6.50
N VAL A 18 -2.62 2.23 -7.53
CA VAL A 18 -3.03 0.86 -7.81
C VAL A 18 -2.16 0.33 -8.94
N VAL A 19 -1.58 -0.86 -8.74
CA VAL A 19 -0.75 -1.55 -9.72
C VAL A 19 -1.26 -2.97 -9.95
N ASP A 20 -1.02 -3.48 -11.15
CA ASP A 20 -1.27 -4.88 -11.49
C ASP A 20 -0.17 -5.80 -10.92
N THR A 21 -0.28 -7.09 -11.21
CA THR A 21 0.69 -8.11 -10.76
C THR A 21 2.06 -7.98 -11.42
N ASN A 22 2.18 -7.25 -12.52
CA ASN A 22 3.42 -6.98 -13.24
C ASN A 22 4.05 -5.64 -12.78
N GLY A 23 3.45 -4.95 -11.81
CA GLY A 23 3.88 -3.64 -11.35
C GLY A 23 3.46 -2.47 -12.26
N ALA A 24 2.65 -2.73 -13.29
CA ALA A 24 2.13 -1.69 -14.15
C ALA A 24 1.04 -0.88 -13.42
N ARG A 25 1.10 0.44 -13.55
CA ARG A 25 0.16 1.34 -12.88
C ARG A 25 -1.19 1.35 -13.57
N LEU A 26 -2.22 0.91 -12.85
CA LEU A 26 -3.61 0.90 -13.32
C LEU A 26 -4.33 2.19 -12.98
N TRP A 27 -4.07 2.74 -11.79
CA TRP A 27 -4.73 3.96 -11.34
C TRP A 27 -3.88 4.73 -10.31
N ARG A 28 -4.10 6.04 -10.24
CA ARG A 28 -3.54 6.90 -9.19
C ARG A 28 -4.54 7.99 -8.83
N GLY A 29 -4.62 8.32 -7.55
CA GLY A 29 -5.41 9.44 -7.06
C GLY A 29 -4.97 9.91 -5.69
N VAL A 30 -5.69 10.91 -5.19
CA VAL A 30 -5.49 11.47 -3.86
C VAL A 30 -6.86 11.61 -3.20
N CYS A 31 -6.94 11.28 -1.91
CA CYS A 31 -8.14 11.50 -1.09
C CYS A 31 -7.73 12.09 0.27
N SER A 32 -8.71 12.50 1.09
CA SER A 32 -8.42 12.85 2.48
C SER A 32 -7.86 11.65 3.24
N SER A 33 -7.02 11.88 4.24
CA SER A 33 -6.51 10.83 5.14
C SER A 33 -7.57 10.35 6.15
N ASN A 34 -8.76 10.09 5.65
CA ASN A 34 -9.87 9.50 6.38
C ASN A 34 -9.98 8.02 5.96
N PRO A 35 -10.02 7.06 6.92
CA PRO A 35 -10.21 5.65 6.64
C PRO A 35 -11.36 5.33 5.67
N ASP A 36 -12.51 6.01 5.80
CA ASP A 36 -13.68 5.79 4.93
C ASP A 36 -13.37 6.13 3.46
N GLN A 37 -12.66 7.23 3.23
CA GLN A 37 -12.34 7.72 1.89
C GLN A 37 -11.29 6.84 1.22
N ILE A 38 -10.30 6.40 2.01
CA ILE A 38 -9.26 5.49 1.55
C ILE A 38 -9.89 4.14 1.18
N GLU A 39 -10.74 3.59 2.05
CA GLU A 39 -11.44 2.33 1.78
C GLU A 39 -12.27 2.40 0.50
N ALA A 40 -13.11 3.44 0.36
CA ALA A 40 -13.95 3.61 -0.82
C ALA A 40 -13.11 3.70 -2.11
N ALA A 41 -11.98 4.42 -2.08
CA ALA A 41 -11.08 4.52 -3.22
C ALA A 41 -10.40 3.18 -3.54
N VAL A 42 -9.92 2.45 -2.51
CA VAL A 42 -9.30 1.13 -2.69
C VAL A 42 -10.29 0.14 -3.30
N ARG A 43 -11.49 -0.01 -2.72
CA ARG A 43 -12.50 -0.95 -3.24
C ARG A 43 -12.93 -0.60 -4.67
N ARG A 44 -13.11 0.69 -4.96
CA ARG A 44 -13.52 1.17 -6.29
C ARG A 44 -12.49 0.86 -7.37
N HIS A 45 -11.20 0.98 -7.07
CA HIS A 45 -10.14 0.94 -8.08
C HIS A 45 -9.29 -0.33 -8.06
N ALA A 46 -9.23 -1.05 -6.95
CA ALA A 46 -8.41 -2.25 -6.77
C ALA A 46 -9.25 -3.51 -6.45
N GLY A 47 -10.52 -3.35 -6.06
CA GLY A 47 -11.40 -4.44 -5.64
C GLY A 47 -11.27 -4.80 -4.16
N ASP A 48 -12.09 -5.74 -3.70
CA ASP A 48 -12.17 -6.13 -2.29
C ASP A 48 -10.97 -6.94 -1.80
N ASP A 49 -10.36 -7.73 -2.69
CA ASP A 49 -9.19 -8.59 -2.38
C ASP A 49 -7.84 -7.85 -2.48
N ALA A 50 -7.85 -6.51 -2.59
CA ALA A 50 -6.66 -5.72 -2.82
C ALA A 50 -5.65 -5.82 -1.66
N LYS A 51 -4.37 -5.98 -2.00
CA LYS A 51 -3.26 -5.97 -1.03
C LYS A 51 -2.75 -4.55 -0.87
N VAL A 52 -2.89 -3.97 0.32
CA VAL A 52 -2.58 -2.56 0.58
C VAL A 52 -1.25 -2.46 1.33
N GLY A 53 -0.25 -1.85 0.72
CA GLY A 53 1.02 -1.46 1.36
C GLY A 53 0.97 0.00 1.81
N VAL A 54 1.36 0.26 3.06
CA VAL A 54 1.49 1.62 3.61
C VAL A 54 2.96 1.90 3.91
N GLU A 55 3.47 3.02 3.41
CA GLU A 55 4.82 3.49 3.74
C GLU A 55 4.82 4.15 5.13
N THR A 56 5.73 3.70 6.00
CA THR A 56 5.68 4.04 7.43
C THR A 56 6.10 5.48 7.73
N GLY A 57 5.13 6.34 8.04
CA GLY A 57 5.30 7.62 8.76
C GLY A 57 4.74 7.59 10.20
N ALA A 58 4.90 8.67 10.97
CA ALA A 58 4.48 8.73 12.39
C ALA A 58 2.97 8.49 12.65
N MET A 59 2.11 8.65 11.64
CA MET A 59 0.66 8.46 11.74
C MET A 59 0.17 7.06 11.34
N THR A 60 1.08 6.18 10.93
CA THR A 60 0.76 4.88 10.32
C THR A 60 0.02 3.90 11.24
N PRO A 61 0.32 3.79 12.56
CA PRO A 61 -0.26 2.74 13.39
C PRO A 61 -1.79 2.80 13.54
N TRP A 62 -2.35 3.99 13.79
CA TRP A 62 -3.81 4.16 13.94
C TRP A 62 -4.54 3.91 12.62
N LEU A 63 -4.07 4.49 11.52
CA LEU A 63 -4.72 4.34 10.22
C LEU A 63 -4.69 2.88 9.73
N VAL A 64 -3.58 2.18 9.93
CA VAL A 64 -3.47 0.76 9.58
C VAL A 64 -4.46 -0.09 10.39
N HIS A 65 -4.67 0.24 11.66
CA HIS A 65 -5.66 -0.46 12.49
C HIS A 65 -7.07 -0.27 11.94
N GLU A 66 -7.50 0.98 11.73
CA GLU A 66 -8.82 1.31 11.19
C GLU A 66 -9.11 0.63 9.84
N LEU A 67 -8.15 0.67 8.91
CA LEU A 67 -8.31 0.04 7.59
C LEU A 67 -8.43 -1.49 7.69
N ARG A 68 -7.77 -2.12 8.67
CA ARG A 68 -7.90 -3.57 8.91
C ARG A 68 -9.23 -3.94 9.54
N GLU A 69 -9.75 -3.13 10.46
CA GLU A 69 -11.11 -3.33 11.02
C GLU A 69 -12.19 -3.25 9.94
N ARG A 70 -11.92 -2.48 8.88
CA ARG A 70 -12.77 -2.37 7.68
C ARG A 70 -12.58 -3.51 6.69
N GLY A 71 -11.75 -4.50 7.00
CA GLY A 71 -11.53 -5.69 6.19
C GLY A 71 -10.54 -5.52 5.04
N LEU A 72 -9.73 -4.45 5.03
CA LEU A 72 -8.64 -4.33 4.05
C LEU A 72 -7.41 -5.11 4.49
N HIS A 73 -6.77 -5.77 3.52
CA HIS A 73 -5.51 -6.49 3.74
C HIS A 73 -4.33 -5.51 3.75
N VAL A 74 -4.12 -4.82 4.88
CA VAL A 74 -3.08 -3.80 5.02
C VAL A 74 -1.79 -4.35 5.61
N VAL A 75 -0.68 -4.15 4.89
CA VAL A 75 0.69 -4.45 5.32
C VAL A 75 1.46 -3.14 5.51
N CYS A 76 1.99 -2.94 6.70
CA CYS A 76 2.86 -1.81 7.01
C CYS A 76 4.29 -2.16 6.57
N LEU A 77 4.81 -1.48 5.57
CA LEU A 77 6.20 -1.64 5.14
C LEU A 77 7.05 -0.76 6.06
N ASP A 78 7.58 -1.36 7.13
CA ASP A 78 8.54 -0.68 8.02
C ASP A 78 9.73 -0.23 7.17
N ALA A 79 9.98 1.08 7.12
CA ALA A 79 11.05 1.67 6.33
C ALA A 79 12.45 1.10 6.70
N ARG A 80 12.61 0.54 7.91
CA ARG A 80 13.86 -0.10 8.36
C ARG A 80 14.03 -1.51 7.78
N ASN A 81 12.94 -2.21 7.48
CA ASN A 81 12.97 -3.56 6.88
C ASN A 81 12.86 -3.55 5.34
N ALA A 82 12.31 -2.50 4.72
CA ALA A 82 12.25 -2.37 3.26
C ALA A 82 13.65 -2.41 2.61
N ARG A 83 14.68 -1.92 3.33
CA ARG A 83 16.08 -1.98 2.88
C ARG A 83 16.68 -3.40 2.89
N ALA A 84 16.09 -4.33 3.63
CA ALA A 84 16.52 -5.73 3.65
C ALA A 84 15.88 -6.50 2.47
N ALA A 85 14.58 -6.31 2.21
CA ALA A 85 13.89 -6.99 1.10
C ALA A 85 14.44 -6.62 -0.29
N LEU A 86 14.93 -5.39 -0.48
CA LEU A 86 15.60 -4.97 -1.71
C LEU A 86 17.04 -5.49 -1.83
N LYS A 87 17.67 -5.95 -0.74
CA LYS A 87 19.01 -6.55 -0.78
C LYS A 87 18.98 -8.03 -1.19
N ASP A 88 17.89 -8.74 -0.95
CA ASP A 88 17.76 -10.14 -1.36
C ASP A 88 17.38 -10.31 -2.84
N ALA A 89 16.68 -9.33 -3.44
CA ALA A 89 16.38 -9.34 -4.88
C ALA A 89 17.62 -9.07 -5.77
N ASP A 90 18.70 -8.51 -5.22
CA ASP A 90 19.96 -8.23 -5.93
C ASP A 90 20.92 -9.43 -5.93
N GLN A 91 20.72 -10.42 -5.06
CA GLN A 91 21.63 -11.57 -4.92
C GLN A 91 21.24 -12.80 -5.75
N GLN A 92 20.07 -12.81 -6.40
CA GLN A 92 19.65 -13.94 -7.25
C GLN A 92 20.10 -13.80 -8.72
N ASP A 93 20.74 -12.69 -9.12
CA ASP A 93 21.23 -12.42 -10.48
C ASP A 93 22.79 -12.35 -10.55
N ARG A 94 23.46 -13.11 -9.68
CA ARG A 94 24.94 -13.18 -9.70
C ARG A 94 25.50 -14.56 -9.42
N SER A 95 24.72 -15.59 -9.76
CA SER A 95 25.17 -16.98 -9.81
C SER A 95 24.88 -17.52 -11.20
N GLU A 96 25.72 -17.16 -12.17
CA GLU A 96 26.15 -17.97 -13.31
C GLU A 96 27.42 -17.37 -13.92
#